data_AF-A0A9X8GM67-F1
#
_entry.id   AF-A0A9X8GM67-F1
#
_cell.length_a   1.000
_cell.length_b   1.000
_cell.length_c   1.000
_cell.angle_alpha   90.00
_cell.angle_beta   90.00
_cell.angle_gamma   90.00
#
_symmetry.space_group_name_H-M   'P 1'
#
loop_
_entity.id
_entity.type
_entity.pdbx_description
1 polymer ?
#
loop_
_entity_poly.entity_id
_entity_poly.type
_entity_poly.pdbx_seq_one_letter_code
_entity_poly.pdbx_strand_id
1 'polypeptide(L)' 'MERVIVDRFEGNVAVVEAGLGHMRNVPQSQLPPGTREGDVLMFDGRAYHKNAEATGERSAAMRSRAHRLFGD' A
#
# COMPACT_ATOMS: atom_id res chain seq x y z
N MET A 1 -3.51 7.43 1.51
CA MET A 1 -2.83 6.32 0.84
C MET A 1 -1.96 6.88 -0.27
N GLU A 2 -0.68 6.53 -0.26
CA GLU A 2 0.32 6.90 -1.26
C GLU A 2 0.52 5.74 -2.24
N ARG A 3 0.46 6.01 -3.54
CA ARG A 3 0.77 5.01 -4.57
C ARG A 3 2.28 4.93 -4.74
N VAL A 4 2.81 3.72 -4.68
CA VAL A 4 4.21 3.44 -5.02
C VAL A 4 4.30 2.32 -6.04
N ILE A 5 5.40 2.27 -6.78
CA ILE A 5 5.68 1.25 -7.80
C ILE A 5 6.97 0.56 -7.41
N VAL A 6 7.01 -0.77 -7.45
CA VAL A 6 8.25 -1.50 -7.20
C VAL A 6 9.14 -1.40 -8.45
N ASP A 7 10.31 -0.80 -8.31
CA ASP A 7 11.28 -0.68 -9.41
C ASP A 7 12.13 -1.95 -9.54
N ARG A 8 12.83 -2.31 -8.46
CA ARG A 8 13.71 -3.50 -8.41
C ARG A 8 13.79 -4.12 -7.01
N PHE A 9 14.21 -5.38 -6.93
CA PHE A 9 14.62 -5.99 -5.67
C PHE A 9 16.13 -6.09 -5.56
N GLU A 10 16.67 -5.61 -4.43
CA GLU A 10 18.08 -5.65 -4.08
C GLU A 10 18.22 -6.57 -2.85
N GLY A 11 18.32 -7.88 -3.09
CA GLY A 11 18.41 -8.88 -2.02
C GLY A 11 17.15 -8.89 -1.14
N ASN A 12 17.27 -8.42 0.11
CA ASN A 12 16.20 -8.40 1.11
C ASN A 12 15.41 -7.09 1.16
N VAL A 13 15.71 -6.12 0.29
CA VAL A 13 14.99 -4.85 0.18
C VAL A 13 14.46 -4.66 -1.24
N ALA A 14 13.31 -4.02 -1.38
CA ALA A 14 12.80 -3.54 -2.65
C ALA A 14 12.98 -2.03 -2.74
N VAL A 15 13.38 -1.56 -3.91
CA VAL A 15 13.34 -0.14 -4.26
C VAL A 15 11.95 0.14 -4.80
N VAL A 16 11.23 1.05 -4.16
CA VAL A 16 9.94 1.53 -4.65
C VAL A 16 10.03 2.99 -5.06
N GLU A 17 9.43 3.33 -6.18
CA GLU A 17 9.22 4.69 -6.63
C GLU A 17 7.90 5.22 -6.07
N ALA A 18 7.98 6.24 -5.21
CA ALA A 18 6.85 7.02 -4.74
C ALA A 18 6.61 8.24 -5.65
N GLY A 19 5.41 8.81 -5.58
CA GLY A 19 5.02 9.97 -6.39
C GLY A 19 6.06 11.10 -6.34
N LEU A 20 6.25 11.76 -7.50
CA LEU A 20 7.28 12.77 -7.77
C LEU A 20 8.72 12.22 -7.97
N GLY A 21 8.87 10.92 -8.25
CA GLY A 21 10.18 10.31 -8.58
C GLY A 21 11.06 10.04 -7.36
N HIS A 22 10.46 10.00 -6.16
CA HIS A 22 11.18 9.68 -4.94
C HIS A 22 11.37 8.17 -4.81
N MET A 23 12.63 7.72 -4.81
CA MET A 23 12.96 6.32 -4.54
C MET A 23 13.06 6.05 -3.04
N ARG A 24 12.46 4.97 -2.57
CA ARG A 24 12.52 4.50 -1.18
C ARG A 24 12.89 3.04 -1.11
N ASN A 25 13.83 2.69 -0.24
CA ASN A 25 14.15 1.30 0.08
C ASN A 25 13.17 0.77 1.12
N VAL A 26 12.57 -0.37 0.83
CA VAL A 26 11.55 -1.01 1.67
C VAL A 26 11.98 -2.43 1.98
N PRO A 27 12.00 -2.87 3.24
CA PRO A 27 12.27 -4.27 3.57
C PRO A 27 11.26 -5.18 2.89
N GLN A 28 11.72 -6.26 2.26
CA GLN A 28 10.83 -7.22 1.61
C GLN A 28 9.82 -7.83 2.60
N SER A 29 10.19 -7.93 3.89
CA SER A 29 9.28 -8.34 4.97
C SER A 29 8.11 -7.40 5.21
N GLN A 30 8.19 -6.14 4.78
CA GLN A 30 7.11 -5.15 4.90
C GLN A 30 6.19 -5.14 3.67
N LEU A 31 6.62 -5.79 2.59
CA LEU A 31 5.85 -5.89 1.36
C LEU A 31 4.87 -7.06 1.42
N PRO A 32 3.73 -6.95 0.75
CA PRO A 32 2.80 -8.07 0.68
C PRO A 32 3.44 -9.27 -0.03
N PRO A 33 3.12 -10.51 0.41
CA PRO A 33 3.67 -11.71 -0.21
C PRO A 33 3.28 -11.76 -1.69
N GLY A 34 4.24 -12.17 -2.53
CA GLY A 34 4.04 -12.23 -3.98
C GLY A 34 4.14 -10.88 -4.71
N THR A 35 4.66 -9.84 -4.07
CA THR A 35 5.07 -8.60 -4.74
C THR A 35 6.21 -8.87 -5.72
N ARG A 36 6.15 -8.28 -6.93
CA ARG A 36 7.18 -8.40 -7.97
C ARG A 36 7.62 -7.03 -8.47
N GLU A 37 8.66 -7.00 -9.29
CA GLU A 37 9.12 -5.78 -9.95
C GLU A 37 8.02 -5.30 -10.91
N GLY A 38 7.75 -4.00 -10.91
CA GLY A 38 6.64 -3.37 -11.63
C GLY A 38 5.27 -3.43 -10.93
N ASP A 39 5.14 -4.10 -9.77
CA ASP A 39 3.87 -4.10 -9.03
C ASP A 39 3.55 -2.72 -8.43
N VAL A 40 2.26 -2.36 -8.42
CA VAL A 40 1.78 -1.13 -7.81
C VAL A 40 1.24 -1.43 -6.42
N LEU A 41 1.76 -0.73 -5.42
CA LEU A 41 1.37 -0.86 -4.03
C LEU A 41 0.74 0.45 -3.52
N MET A 42 -0.15 0.33 -2.54
CA MET A 42 -0.71 1.44 -1.78
C MET A 42 -0.15 1.43 -0.37
N PHE A 43 0.48 2.52 0.03
CA PHE A 43 0.99 2.75 1.37
C PHE A 43 0.01 3.60 2.18
N ASP A 44 -0.53 3.06 3.27
CA ASP A 44 -1.47 3.80 4.15
C ASP A 44 -0.77 4.63 5.24
N GLY A 45 0.57 4.73 5.21
CA GLY A 45 1.36 5.32 6.29
C GLY A 45 1.86 4.30 7.30
N ARG A 46 1.31 3.08 7.29
CA ARG A 46 1.69 1.98 8.20
C ARG A 46 2.18 0.72 7.49
N ALA A 47 1.50 0.32 6.42
CA ALA A 47 1.77 -0.90 5.69
C ALA A 47 1.54 -0.72 4.19
N TYR A 48 2.15 -1.61 3.40
CA TYR A 48 1.97 -1.70 1.96
C TYR A 48 0.91 -2.74 1.62
N HIS A 49 -0.02 -2.34 0.76
CA HIS A 49 -1.10 -3.19 0.26
C HIS A 49 -0.94 -3.35 -1.24
N LYS A 50 -1.04 -4.59 -1.73
CA LYS A 50 -1.01 -4.87 -3.15
C LYS A 50 -2.29 -4.30 -3.76
N ASN A 51 -2.17 -3.43 -4.76
CA ASN A 51 -3.35 -3.00 -5.50
C ASN A 51 -3.74 -4.12 -6.47
N ALA A 52 -4.49 -5.09 -5.96
CA ALA A 52 -5.06 -6.17 -6.78
C ALA A 52 -6.42 -5.78 -7.41
N GLU A 53 -6.87 -4.53 -7.21
CA GLU A 53 -8.25 -4.12 -7.43
C GLU A 53 -8.37 -3.03 -8.52
N ALA A 54 -7.71 -3.24 -9.66
CA ALA A 54 -8.19 -2.67 -10.93
C ALA A 54 -9.20 -3.60 -11.62
N THR A 55 -9.62 -4.70 -10.98
CA THR A 55 -10.62 -5.60 -11.54
C THR A 55 -11.53 -6.12 -10.43
N GLY A 56 -12.76 -5.61 -10.42
CA GLY A 56 -13.88 -6.19 -9.68
C GLY A 56 -14.40 -5.27 -8.59
N GLU A 57 -15.38 -4.46 -8.96
CA GLU A 57 -16.21 -3.67 -8.06
C GLU A 57 -16.61 -4.41 -6.77
N ARG A 58 -16.69 -3.66 -5.66
CA ARG A 58 -17.26 -4.01 -4.35
C ARG A 58 -16.34 -4.83 -3.42
N SER A 59 -15.99 -4.26 -2.28
CA SER A 59 -16.82 -4.36 -1.07
C SER A 59 -16.11 -3.76 0.15
N ALA A 60 -16.90 -3.22 1.07
CA ALA A 60 -16.51 -2.76 2.40
C ALA A 60 -15.76 -1.41 2.46
N ALA A 61 -16.47 -0.33 2.09
CA ALA A 61 -16.42 0.90 2.87
C ALA A 61 -16.71 0.57 4.35
N MET A 62 -15.67 0.22 5.08
CA MET A 62 -15.30 0.85 6.35
C MET A 62 -16.45 1.12 7.34
N ARG A 63 -17.17 0.08 7.77
CA ARG A 63 -17.60 0.04 9.18
C ARG A 63 -16.34 -0.17 10.03
N SER A 64 -16.05 0.55 11.11
CA SER A 64 -16.71 1.65 11.79
C SER A 64 -15.73 2.18 12.87
N ARG A 65 -15.56 3.49 13.01
CA ARG A 65 -15.27 4.20 14.27
C ARG A 65 -16.07 5.52 14.16
N ALA A 66 -16.96 5.93 15.05
CA ALA A 66 -17.36 5.41 16.34
C ALA A 66 -18.83 5.76 16.61
N HIS A 67 -19.49 4.88 17.32
CA HIS A 67 -20.75 5.10 18.00
C HIS A 67 -20.60 6.17 19.10
N ARG A 68 -21.39 7.25 18.97
CA ARG A 68 -22.16 7.95 20.04
C ARG A 68 -21.42 8.89 21.03
N LEU A 69 -22.17 9.94 21.42
CA LEU A 69 -22.10 10.79 22.64
C LEU A 69 -21.10 11.96 22.52
N PHE A 70 -21.42 13.27 22.58
CA PHE A 70 -22.46 14.08 23.24
C PHE A 70 -22.59 15.40 22.42
N GLY A 71 -23.66 16.17 22.31
CA GLY A 71 -24.95 16.30 22.99
C GLY A 71 -25.54 17.68 22.64
N ASP A 72 -26.87 17.74 22.53
CA ASP A 72 -27.79 18.89 22.40
C ASP A 72 -27.65 19.84 21.18
#